data_AF-A0A2M9XZV1-F1
#
_entry.id   AF-A0A2M9XZV1-F1
#
_cell.length_a   1.000
_cell.length_b   1.000
_cell.length_c   1.000
_cell.angle_alpha   90.00
_cell.angle_beta   90.00
_cell.angle_gamma   90.00
#
_symmetry.space_group_name_H-M   'P 1'
#
loop_
_entity.id
_entity.type
_entity.pdbx_description
1 polymer ?
#
loop_
_entity_poly.entity_id
_entity_poly.type
_entity_poly.pdbx_seq_one_letter_code
_entity_poly.pdbx_strand_id
1 'polypeptide(L)'
;MKNRKPFIKTILLFVFLLFQMIVTTLSCRESNQKSGWVPLSLISIAKEIEDQEKLNQCMGRVPGQICITVVEEHPANIRQINLLQAGIQISTLDVTGFPITDAMCYVYYNIEWGNGTPYRSTKIYLKNTSGEICGIGWEKHSGETKDQLLNLQGTEKQLNTVTEIESNGMTLKFYR
;
A
#
# COMPACT_ATOMS: atom_id res chain seq x y z
N MET A 1 -53.55 31.35 -43.61
CA MET A 1 -52.09 31.18 -43.78
C MET A 1 -51.46 30.92 -42.42
N LYS A 2 -50.87 29.74 -42.20
CA LYS A 2 -49.95 29.49 -41.06
C LYS A 2 -48.92 28.45 -41.51
N ASN A 3 -47.86 28.94 -42.14
CA ASN A 3 -46.66 28.18 -42.47
C ASN A 3 -45.93 27.82 -41.18
N ARG A 4 -46.23 26.66 -40.60
CA ARG A 4 -45.37 26.02 -39.60
C ARG A 4 -44.68 24.84 -40.26
N LYS A 5 -43.48 25.06 -40.79
CA LYS A 5 -42.47 24.03 -41.07
C LYS A 5 -41.13 24.72 -41.37
N PRO A 6 -40.35 25.04 -40.33
CA PRO A 6 -38.92 24.75 -40.42
C PRO A 6 -38.32 24.11 -39.16
N PHE A 7 -39.09 23.97 -38.07
CA PHE A 7 -38.52 23.59 -36.76
C PHE A 7 -38.13 22.11 -36.64
N ILE A 8 -38.84 21.21 -37.34
CA ILE A 8 -38.62 19.75 -37.22
C ILE A 8 -37.32 19.31 -37.93
N LYS A 9 -36.92 19.98 -39.03
CA LYS A 9 -35.69 19.63 -39.75
C LYS A 9 -34.43 19.96 -38.95
N THR A 10 -34.43 21.04 -38.18
CA THR A 10 -33.28 21.45 -37.37
C THR A 10 -33.08 20.54 -36.16
N ILE A 11 -34.17 20.07 -35.54
CA ILE A 11 -34.10 19.13 -34.40
C ILE A 11 -33.56 17.76 -34.85
N LEU A 12 -34.01 17.26 -36.01
CA LEU A 12 -33.49 15.99 -36.56
C LEU A 12 -31.99 16.07 -36.88
N LEU A 13 -31.51 17.22 -37.39
CA LEU A 13 -30.09 17.43 -37.65
C LEU A 13 -29.27 17.45 -36.34
N PHE A 14 -29.82 18.06 -35.29
CA PHE A 14 -29.17 18.15 -33.98
C PHE A 14 -29.11 16.78 -33.28
N VAL A 15 -30.17 15.98 -33.36
CA VAL A 15 -30.22 14.62 -32.82
C VAL A 15 -29.27 13.69 -33.59
N PHE A 16 -29.16 13.84 -34.91
CA PHE A 16 -28.21 13.06 -35.71
C PHE A 16 -26.75 13.41 -35.39
N LEU A 17 -26.43 14.69 -35.15
CA LEU A 17 -25.10 15.13 -34.74
C LEU A 17 -24.73 14.64 -33.33
N LEU A 18 -25.68 14.65 -32.39
CA LEU A 18 -25.48 14.07 -31.05
C LEU A 18 -25.25 12.55 -31.11
N PHE A 19 -25.97 11.84 -31.98
CA PHE A 19 -25.77 10.41 -32.17
C PHE A 19 -24.38 10.10 -32.76
N GLN A 20 -23.88 10.91 -33.70
CA GLN A 20 -22.52 10.78 -34.24
C GLN A 20 -21.44 10.96 -33.15
N MET A 21 -21.62 11.91 -32.22
CA MET A 21 -20.69 12.13 -31.09
C MET A 21 -20.68 10.97 -30.08
N ILE A 22 -21.82 10.30 -29.89
CA ILE A 22 -21.92 9.13 -29.00
C ILE A 22 -21.27 7.91 -29.66
N VAL A 23 -21.44 7.72 -30.98
CA VAL A 23 -20.83 6.58 -31.70
C VAL A 23 -19.31 6.72 -31.83
N THR A 24 -18.76 7.94 -31.95
CA THR A 24 -17.29 8.13 -31.95
C THR A 24 -16.65 7.95 -30.58
N THR A 25 -17.38 8.16 -29.49
CA THR A 25 -16.87 7.96 -28.12
C THR A 25 -17.09 6.54 -27.59
N LEU A 26 -18.04 5.78 -28.15
CA LEU A 26 -18.29 4.36 -27.83
C LEU A 26 -17.60 3.37 -28.78
N SER A 27 -16.91 3.86 -29.82
CA SER A 27 -15.95 3.02 -30.52
C SER A 27 -14.70 2.87 -29.65
N CYS A 28 -14.82 2.05 -28.59
CA CYS A 28 -13.73 1.21 -28.14
C CYS A 28 -13.29 0.43 -29.37
N ARG A 29 -12.34 1.03 -30.08
CA ARG A 29 -11.66 0.44 -31.21
C ARG A 29 -11.06 -0.84 -30.67
N GLU A 30 -11.70 -1.96 -30.99
CA GLU A 30 -11.08 -3.27 -31.00
C GLU A 30 -9.97 -3.19 -32.06
N SER A 31 -8.84 -2.63 -31.65
CA SER A 31 -7.62 -2.79 -32.39
C SER A 31 -7.15 -4.18 -32.05
N ASN A 32 -7.27 -5.09 -33.02
CA ASN A 32 -6.31 -6.16 -33.21
C ASN A 32 -4.90 -5.59 -32.99
N GLN A 33 -4.38 -5.69 -31.76
CA GLN A 33 -3.07 -5.15 -31.41
C GLN A 33 -2.08 -6.30 -31.43
N LYS A 34 -1.46 -6.44 -32.60
CA LYS A 34 -0.07 -6.89 -32.74
C LYS A 34 0.72 -6.46 -31.51
N SER A 35 1.39 -7.40 -30.87
CA SER A 35 2.31 -7.24 -29.73
C SER A 35 2.66 -5.76 -29.49
N GLY A 36 1.85 -5.09 -28.67
CA GLY A 36 2.02 -3.67 -28.39
C GLY A 36 3.23 -3.54 -27.48
N TRP A 37 4.31 -2.96 -28.00
CA TRP A 37 5.45 -2.59 -27.17
C TRP A 37 4.96 -1.47 -26.26
N VAL A 38 4.57 -1.84 -25.03
CA VAL A 38 4.22 -0.87 -24.00
C VAL A 38 5.51 -0.12 -23.66
N PRO A 39 5.55 1.22 -23.78
CA PRO A 39 6.69 2.00 -23.36
C PRO A 39 7.09 1.63 -21.93
N LEU A 40 8.38 1.33 -21.71
CA LEU A 40 8.89 0.93 -20.39
C LEU A 40 8.56 1.96 -19.28
N SER A 41 8.43 3.23 -19.65
CA SER A 41 8.01 4.32 -18.75
C SER A 41 6.56 4.21 -18.27
N LEU A 42 5.65 3.64 -19.08
CA LEU A 42 4.28 3.39 -18.66
C LEU A 42 4.19 2.12 -17.79
N ILE A 43 5.05 1.13 -18.04
CA ILE A 43 5.17 -0.07 -17.21
C ILE A 43 5.67 0.31 -15.80
N SER A 44 6.67 1.20 -15.71
CA SER A 44 7.19 1.63 -14.40
C SER A 44 6.14 2.37 -13.59
N ILE A 45 5.39 3.29 -14.20
CA ILE A 45 4.32 4.04 -13.52
C ILE A 45 3.20 3.09 -13.08
N ALA A 46 2.77 2.18 -13.96
CA ALA A 46 1.73 1.20 -13.62
C ALA A 46 2.16 0.32 -12.44
N LYS A 47 3.42 -0.11 -12.41
CA LYS A 47 3.98 -0.89 -11.30
C LYS A 47 4.05 -0.10 -10.00
N GLU A 48 4.48 1.15 -10.04
CA GLU A 48 4.52 2.02 -8.85
C GLU A 48 3.12 2.23 -8.26
N ILE A 49 2.11 2.42 -9.10
CA ILE A 49 0.71 2.54 -8.67
C ILE A 49 0.22 1.23 -8.04
N GLU A 50 0.50 0.09 -8.66
CA GLU A 50 0.12 -1.22 -8.15
C GLU A 50 0.79 -1.53 -6.80
N ASP A 51 2.08 -1.25 -6.67
CA ASP A 51 2.84 -1.46 -5.43
C ASP A 51 2.34 -0.54 -4.31
N GLN A 52 1.98 0.70 -4.64
CA GLN A 52 1.35 1.63 -3.68
C GLN A 52 -0.04 1.15 -3.26
N GLU A 53 -0.84 0.60 -4.18
CA GLU A 53 -2.15 0.03 -3.86
C GLU A 53 -2.01 -1.17 -2.93
N LYS A 54 -1.08 -2.09 -3.22
CA LYS A 54 -0.76 -3.22 -2.35
C LYS A 54 -0.29 -2.76 -0.96
N LEU A 55 0.53 -1.72 -0.90
CA LEU A 55 0.98 -1.15 0.37
C LEU A 55 -0.20 -0.55 1.14
N ASN A 56 -1.08 0.20 0.48
CA ASN A 56 -2.29 0.73 1.11
C ASN A 56 -3.20 -0.39 1.65
N GLN A 57 -3.38 -1.47 0.89
CA GLN A 57 -4.11 -2.65 1.34
C GLN A 57 -3.44 -3.32 2.56
N CYS A 58 -2.12 -3.50 2.51
CA CYS A 58 -1.33 -4.04 3.61
C CYS A 58 -1.49 -3.20 4.89
N MET A 59 -1.49 -1.88 4.74
CA MET A 59 -1.61 -0.94 5.84
C MET A 59 -3.06 -0.68 6.26
N GLY A 60 -4.07 -1.35 5.69
CA GLY A 60 -5.48 -1.08 6.01
C GLY A 60 -6.00 0.29 5.55
N ARG A 61 -5.28 1.00 4.67
CA ARG A 61 -5.66 2.31 4.11
C ARG A 61 -6.47 2.14 2.82
N VAL A 62 -7.47 1.25 2.84
CA VAL A 62 -8.30 0.97 1.66
C VAL A 62 -9.41 2.03 1.53
N PRO A 63 -9.52 2.74 0.40
CA PRO A 63 -10.59 3.70 0.19
C PRO A 63 -11.99 3.06 0.37
N GLY A 64 -12.86 3.71 1.15
CA GLY A 64 -14.22 3.23 1.41
C GLY A 64 -14.35 2.16 2.49
N GLN A 65 -13.24 1.64 3.04
CA GLN A 65 -13.28 0.78 4.21
C GLN A 65 -13.34 1.63 5.48
N ILE A 66 -14.34 1.36 6.34
CA ILE A 66 -14.46 2.00 7.65
C ILE A 66 -13.84 1.07 8.68
N CYS A 67 -12.83 1.58 9.38
CA CYS A 67 -12.15 0.87 10.43
C CYS A 67 -12.70 1.37 11.77
N ILE A 68 -13.26 0.47 12.56
CA ILE A 68 -13.74 0.84 13.89
C ILE A 68 -12.55 0.97 14.84
N THR A 69 -12.70 1.79 15.87
CA THR A 69 -11.64 2.15 16.82
C THR A 69 -11.41 1.12 17.91
N VAL A 70 -11.93 -0.11 17.77
CA VAL A 70 -11.68 -1.18 18.74
C VAL A 70 -10.24 -1.63 18.54
N VAL A 71 -9.46 -1.58 19.61
CA VAL A 71 -8.05 -1.99 19.61
C VAL A 71 -7.93 -3.23 20.48
N GLU A 72 -7.48 -4.32 19.88
CA GLU A 72 -7.08 -5.54 20.57
C GLU A 72 -5.56 -5.66 20.59
N GLU A 73 -5.02 -6.25 21.66
CA GLU A 73 -3.59 -6.48 21.80
C GLU A 73 -3.32 -7.98 21.91
N HIS A 74 -2.42 -8.47 21.06
CA HIS A 74 -2.01 -9.88 21.03
C HIS A 74 -0.54 -10.01 21.41
N PRO A 75 -0.14 -11.07 22.13
CA PRO A 75 1.25 -11.24 22.52
C PRO A 75 2.13 -11.51 21.30
N ALA A 76 3.26 -10.80 21.20
CA ALA A 76 4.37 -11.19 20.33
C ALA A 76 5.42 -11.94 21.17
N ASN A 77 5.88 -13.10 20.68
CA ASN A 77 6.96 -13.83 21.34
C ASN A 77 8.32 -13.36 20.81
N ILE A 78 8.66 -12.11 21.12
CA ILE A 78 9.94 -11.46 20.80
C ILE A 78 10.51 -10.92 22.10
N ARG A 79 11.77 -11.24 22.39
CA ARG A 79 12.48 -10.74 23.57
C ARG A 79 13.28 -9.50 23.25
N GLN A 80 13.98 -9.51 22.13
CA GLN A 80 14.91 -8.45 21.79
C GLN A 80 14.90 -8.16 20.29
N ILE A 81 15.07 -6.89 19.95
CA ILE A 81 15.26 -6.44 18.57
C ILE A 81 16.53 -5.61 18.51
N ASN A 82 17.40 -5.95 17.57
CA ASN A 82 18.55 -5.13 17.20
C ASN A 82 18.25 -4.38 15.90
N LEU A 83 18.61 -3.10 15.88
CA LEU A 83 18.65 -2.29 14.68
C LEU A 83 20.09 -2.23 14.18
N LEU A 84 20.31 -2.66 12.94
CA LEU A 84 21.61 -2.62 12.28
C LEU A 84 21.56 -1.67 11.09
N GLN A 85 22.68 -1.00 10.84
CA GLN A 85 22.92 -0.20 9.65
C GLN A 85 24.24 -0.65 9.04
N ALA A 86 24.22 -1.09 7.78
CA ALA A 86 25.39 -1.65 7.10
C ALA A 86 26.10 -2.77 7.92
N GLY A 87 25.30 -3.63 8.58
CA GLY A 87 25.80 -4.73 9.42
C GLY A 87 26.30 -4.32 10.81
N ILE A 88 26.37 -3.02 11.13
CA ILE A 88 26.77 -2.53 12.45
C ILE A 88 25.51 -2.33 13.30
N GLN A 89 25.50 -2.92 14.51
CA GLN A 89 24.42 -2.69 15.47
C GLN A 89 24.48 -1.26 16.00
N ILE A 90 23.41 -0.51 15.79
CA ILE A 90 23.28 0.88 16.26
C ILE A 90 22.27 1.03 17.41
N SER A 91 21.38 0.05 17.60
CA SER A 91 20.44 0.05 18.73
C SER A 91 20.00 -1.37 19.07
N THR A 92 19.63 -1.56 20.34
CA THR A 92 19.08 -2.80 20.89
C THR A 92 17.96 -2.43 21.85
N LEU A 93 16.83 -3.11 21.71
CA LEU A 93 15.67 -2.96 22.59
C LEU A 93 15.27 -4.32 23.15
N ASP A 94 15.05 -4.36 24.47
CA ASP A 94 14.22 -5.40 25.08
C ASP A 94 12.77 -5.06 24.79
N VAL A 95 12.08 -5.96 24.10
CA VAL A 95 10.67 -5.82 23.69
C VAL A 95 9.81 -6.93 24.28
N THR A 96 10.29 -7.57 25.34
CA THR A 96 9.56 -8.63 26.02
C THR A 96 8.18 -8.12 26.45
N GLY A 97 7.13 -8.76 25.95
CA GLY A 97 5.74 -8.40 26.26
C GLY A 97 5.18 -7.24 25.43
N PHE A 98 5.92 -6.70 24.45
CA PHE A 98 5.36 -5.73 23.52
C PHE A 98 4.30 -6.42 22.65
N PRO A 99 3.07 -5.87 22.54
CA PRO A 99 2.00 -6.54 21.82
C PRO A 99 2.00 -6.21 20.32
N ILE A 100 1.34 -7.06 19.55
CA ILE A 100 0.78 -6.72 18.25
C ILE A 100 -0.52 -5.94 18.51
N THR A 101 -0.65 -4.77 17.89
CA THR A 101 -1.87 -3.97 17.91
C THR A 101 -2.77 -4.35 16.74
N ASP A 102 -3.99 -4.79 17.02
CA ASP A 102 -5.04 -5.04 16.03
C ASP A 102 -6.14 -3.98 16.15
N ALA A 103 -6.25 -3.12 15.15
CA ALA A 103 -7.32 -2.14 15.01
C ALA A 103 -8.19 -2.43 13.76
N MET A 104 -8.59 -3.70 13.62
CA MET A 104 -9.37 -4.32 12.56
C MET A 104 -8.78 -4.25 11.16
N CYS A 105 -8.70 -3.06 10.58
CA CYS A 105 -8.06 -2.86 9.28
C CYS A 105 -6.54 -2.70 9.44
N TYR A 106 -6.12 -2.17 10.58
CA TYR A 106 -4.74 -1.78 10.85
C TYR A 106 -4.17 -2.76 11.88
N VAL A 107 -3.47 -3.79 11.40
CA VAL A 107 -2.75 -4.72 12.28
C VAL A 107 -1.26 -4.46 12.16
N TYR A 108 -0.60 -4.17 13.27
CA TYR A 108 0.82 -3.82 13.25
C TYR A 108 1.54 -4.15 14.56
N TYR A 109 2.85 -4.30 14.45
CA TYR A 109 3.76 -4.37 15.59
C TYR A 109 4.63 -3.11 15.61
N ASN A 110 4.57 -2.34 16.70
CA ASN A 110 5.23 -1.05 16.81
C ASN A 110 6.51 -1.15 17.64
N ILE A 111 7.57 -0.52 17.15
CA ILE A 111 8.88 -0.47 17.80
C ILE A 111 9.23 1.01 17.96
N GLU A 112 9.29 1.49 19.21
CA GLU A 112 9.73 2.85 19.52
C GLU A 112 11.23 2.83 19.84
N TRP A 113 11.99 3.64 19.10
CA TRP A 113 13.42 3.78 19.29
C TRP A 113 13.76 5.01 20.14
N GLY A 114 14.89 4.96 20.82
CA GLY A 114 15.42 6.11 21.57
C GLY A 114 16.11 7.14 20.68
N ASN A 115 16.47 8.29 21.25
CA ASN A 115 17.08 9.44 20.53
C ASN A 115 18.45 9.16 19.85
N GLY A 116 19.00 7.95 19.96
CA GLY A 116 20.28 7.54 19.37
C GLY A 116 20.18 6.92 17.99
N THR A 117 18.98 6.78 17.43
CA THR A 117 18.73 6.16 16.13
C THR A 117 18.29 7.17 15.07
N PRO A 118 18.48 6.88 13.76
CA PRO A 118 17.98 7.76 12.69
C PRO A 118 16.44 7.82 12.62
N TYR A 119 15.77 6.84 13.23
CA TYR A 119 14.32 6.74 13.27
C TYR A 119 13.82 6.84 14.70
N ARG A 120 12.67 7.49 14.87
CA ARG A 120 11.91 7.53 16.12
C ARG A 120 11.16 6.22 16.35
N SER A 121 10.52 5.69 15.31
CA SER A 121 9.76 4.44 15.43
C SER A 121 9.75 3.66 14.12
N THR A 122 9.44 2.37 14.24
CA THR A 122 9.23 1.46 13.12
C THR A 122 7.97 0.65 13.34
N LYS A 123 7.13 0.57 12.31
CA LYS A 123 5.92 -0.25 12.30
C LYS A 123 6.08 -1.40 11.34
N ILE A 124 5.82 -2.62 11.80
CA ILE A 124 5.70 -3.80 10.94
C ILE A 124 4.22 -4.02 10.69
N TYR A 125 3.76 -3.86 9.46
CA TYR A 125 2.36 -4.03 9.08
C TYR A 125 2.07 -5.50 8.78
N LEU A 126 0.97 -5.99 9.36
CA LEU A 126 0.48 -7.35 9.22
C LEU A 126 -0.85 -7.33 8.47
N LYS A 127 -1.07 -8.30 7.57
CA LYS A 127 -2.38 -8.49 6.94
C LYS A 127 -3.39 -8.92 8.00
N ASN A 128 -4.56 -8.28 8.03
CA ASN A 128 -5.59 -8.65 9.00
C ASN A 128 -6.13 -10.09 8.81
N THR A 129 -6.04 -10.65 7.60
CA THR A 129 -6.61 -11.96 7.28
C THR A 129 -5.72 -13.12 7.71
N SER A 130 -4.41 -12.95 7.64
CA SER A 130 -3.44 -14.03 7.82
C SER A 130 -2.37 -13.76 8.88
N GLY A 131 -2.31 -12.55 9.42
CA GLY A 131 -1.23 -12.11 10.31
C GLY A 131 0.14 -12.02 9.63
N GLU A 132 0.21 -12.19 8.30
CA GLU A 132 1.46 -12.13 7.56
C GLU A 132 2.00 -10.71 7.51
N ILE A 133 3.30 -10.55 7.77
CA ILE A 133 4.06 -9.35 7.47
C ILE A 133 3.94 -9.03 5.99
N CYS A 134 3.50 -7.82 5.69
CA CYS A 134 3.33 -7.35 4.32
C CYS A 134 4.04 -6.03 4.05
N GLY A 135 4.41 -5.27 5.09
CA GLY A 135 5.03 -3.97 4.92
C GLY A 135 5.73 -3.49 6.17
N ILE A 136 6.48 -2.41 6.02
CA ILE A 136 7.21 -1.75 7.10
C ILE A 136 7.17 -0.24 6.92
N GLY A 137 6.96 0.48 8.01
CA GLY A 137 6.96 1.94 8.08
C GLY A 137 8.06 2.44 8.98
N TRP A 138 8.82 3.44 8.53
CA TRP A 138 9.86 4.10 9.31
C TRP A 138 9.48 5.56 9.56
N GLU A 139 9.43 5.99 10.81
CA GLU A 139 9.20 7.39 11.18
C GLU A 139 10.50 8.01 11.68
N LYS A 140 10.96 9.09 11.04
CA LYS A 140 12.11 9.87 11.53
C LYS A 140 11.70 10.73 12.73
N HIS A 141 12.67 11.16 13.52
CA HIS A 141 12.43 12.15 14.59
C HIS A 141 11.87 13.49 14.09
N SER A 142 12.05 13.82 12.81
CA SER A 142 11.43 15.00 12.17
C SER A 142 9.94 14.82 11.84
N GLY A 143 9.38 13.63 12.04
CA GLY A 143 7.99 13.28 11.68
C GLY A 143 7.82 12.79 10.23
N GLU A 144 8.89 12.77 9.43
CA GLU A 144 8.85 12.19 8.08
C GLU A 144 8.67 10.66 8.16
N THR A 145 7.68 10.13 7.44
CA THR A 145 7.39 8.70 7.39
C THR A 145 7.72 8.12 6.02
N LYS A 146 8.32 6.92 5.99
CA LYS A 146 8.55 6.14 4.78
C LYS A 146 8.03 4.72 4.95
N ASP A 147 6.95 4.42 4.25
CA ASP A 147 6.33 3.08 4.21
C ASP A 147 6.82 2.32 2.97
N GLN A 148 7.04 1.00 3.12
CA GLN A 148 7.51 0.12 2.05
C GLN A 148 6.80 -1.23 2.11
N LEU A 149 6.41 -1.74 0.94
CA LEU A 149 5.93 -3.11 0.81
C LEU A 149 7.12 -4.08 0.97
N LEU A 150 6.91 -5.17 1.71
CA LEU A 150 7.90 -6.21 1.90
C LEU A 150 7.56 -7.44 1.05
N ASN A 151 8.57 -7.99 0.38
CA ASN A 151 8.44 -9.21 -0.40
C ASN A 151 9.10 -10.39 0.32
N LEU A 152 8.51 -10.82 1.43
CA LEU A 152 8.97 -11.95 2.23
C LEU A 152 8.39 -13.27 1.71
N GLN A 153 9.08 -14.39 1.93
CA GLN A 153 8.65 -15.71 1.45
C GLN A 153 8.65 -16.75 2.58
N GLY A 154 7.80 -17.78 2.45
CA GLY A 154 7.74 -18.88 3.40
C GLY A 154 7.50 -18.43 4.85
N THR A 155 8.30 -18.95 5.77
CA THR A 155 8.19 -18.68 7.22
C THR A 155 8.62 -17.26 7.60
N GLU A 156 9.33 -16.52 6.74
CA GLU A 156 9.72 -15.14 7.02
C GLU A 156 8.52 -14.18 7.01
N LYS A 157 7.40 -14.59 6.40
CA LYS A 157 6.16 -13.81 6.42
C LYS A 157 5.51 -13.70 7.80
N GLN A 158 5.94 -14.48 8.78
CA GLN A 158 5.27 -14.55 10.08
C GLN A 158 6.13 -13.89 11.15
N LEU A 159 5.56 -12.94 11.90
CA LEU A 159 6.28 -12.22 12.96
C LEU A 159 6.86 -13.15 14.03
N ASN A 160 6.18 -14.27 14.30
CA ASN A 160 6.62 -15.28 15.26
C ASN A 160 7.82 -16.12 14.78
N THR A 161 8.18 -16.09 13.50
CA THR A 161 9.30 -16.88 12.97
C THR A 161 10.35 -16.06 12.24
N VAL A 162 10.04 -14.85 11.78
CA VAL A 162 10.99 -13.95 11.10
C VAL A 162 12.24 -13.70 11.95
N THR A 163 13.43 -13.90 11.40
CA THR A 163 14.69 -13.65 12.11
C THR A 163 15.25 -12.28 11.81
N GLU A 164 14.99 -11.78 10.60
CA GLU A 164 15.43 -10.47 10.16
C GLU A 164 14.49 -9.85 9.11
N ILE A 165 14.45 -8.52 9.08
CA ILE A 165 13.77 -7.75 8.04
C ILE A 165 14.73 -6.68 7.55
N GLU A 166 15.04 -6.69 6.26
CA GLU A 166 15.83 -5.65 5.61
C GLU A 166 14.91 -4.64 4.91
N SER A 167 15.10 -3.36 5.19
CA SER A 167 14.35 -2.30 4.56
C SER A 167 15.07 -0.97 4.71
N ASN A 168 15.02 -0.15 3.66
CA ASN A 168 15.52 1.22 3.69
C ASN A 168 16.98 1.37 4.18
N GLY A 169 17.85 0.40 3.83
CA GLY A 169 19.26 0.38 4.25
C GLY A 169 19.50 -0.01 5.72
N MET A 170 18.45 -0.47 6.41
CA MET A 170 18.48 -0.95 7.79
C MET A 170 18.10 -2.43 7.84
N THR A 171 18.55 -3.09 8.90
CA THR A 171 18.14 -4.46 9.22
C THR A 171 17.59 -4.50 10.64
N LEU A 172 16.37 -5.01 10.81
CA LEU A 172 15.83 -5.42 12.11
C LEU A 172 16.19 -6.88 12.32
N LYS A 173 16.79 -7.23 13.46
CA LYS A 173 17.09 -8.62 13.82
C LYS A 173 16.37 -9.00 15.11
N PHE A 174 15.61 -10.09 15.07
CA PHE A 174 14.69 -10.51 16.13
C PHE A 174 15.27 -11.69 16.92
N TYR A 175 15.16 -11.62 18.24
CA TYR A 175 15.60 -12.67 19.17
C TYR A 175 14.45 -13.06 20.09
N ARG A 176 14.37 -14.35 20.43
CA ARG A 176 13.25 -14.98 21.13
C ARG A 176 13.70 -15.79 22.34
#